data_AF-A0A931AI76-F1
#
_entry.id   AF-A0A931AI76-F1
#
_cell.length_a   1.000
_cell.length_b   1.000
_cell.length_c   1.000
_cell.angle_alpha   90.00
_cell.angle_beta   90.00
_cell.angle_gamma   90.00
#
_symmetry.space_group_name_H-M   'P 1'
#
loop_
_entity.id
_entity.type
_entity.pdbx_description
1 polymer ?
#
loop_
_entity_poly.entity_id
_entity_poly.type
_entity_poly.pdbx_seq_one_letter_code
_entity_poly.pdbx_strand_id
1 'polypeptide(L)' 'MSTPTETVGRLLAAAGLTVPENEIELLAAGYALQRAGVDALYAVPEARYADPALRFRADARMTDWSG' A
#
# COMPACT_ATOMS: atom_id res chain seq x y z
N MET A 1 -21.66 -4.46 -8.76
CA MET A 1 -20.27 -4.74 -8.34
C MET A 1 -19.38 -3.87 -9.20
N SER A 2 -18.46 -3.11 -8.63
CA SER A 2 -17.62 -2.21 -9.42
C SER A 2 -16.48 -2.95 -10.10
N THR A 3 -16.08 -2.49 -11.28
CA THR A 3 -14.95 -3.08 -12.01
C THR A 3 -13.62 -2.71 -11.33
N PRO A 4 -12.53 -3.46 -11.59
CA PRO A 4 -11.21 -3.08 -11.13
C PRO A 4 -10.80 -1.67 -11.57
N THR A 5 -11.07 -1.31 -12.83
CA THR A 5 -10.79 0.03 -13.39
C THR A 5 -11.55 1.13 -12.65
N GLU A 6 -12.86 0.95 -12.42
CA GLU A 6 -13.68 1.90 -11.65
C GLU A 6 -13.20 2.06 -10.20
N THR A 7 -12.64 1.00 -9.63
CA THR A 7 -12.13 1.01 -8.25
C THR A 7 -10.79 1.74 -8.19
N VAL A 8 -9.86 1.40 -9.07
CA VAL A 8 -8.54 2.04 -9.16
C VAL A 8 -8.69 3.53 -9.49
N GLY A 9 -9.55 3.90 -10.44
CA GLY A 9 -9.82 5.30 -10.78
C GLY A 9 -10.34 6.11 -9.59
N ARG A 10 -11.24 5.53 -8.78
CA ARG A 10 -11.73 6.17 -7.55
C ARG A 10 -10.64 6.34 -6.49
N LEU A 11 -9.76 5.37 -6.33
CA LEU A 11 -8.64 5.45 -5.38
C LEU A 11 -7.64 6.55 -5.80
N LEU A 12 -7.30 6.63 -7.07
CA LEU A 12 -6.42 7.66 -7.61
C LEU A 12 -7.04 9.06 -7.46
N ALA A 13 -8.32 9.20 -7.78
CA ALA A 13 -9.05 10.45 -7.58
C ALA A 13 -9.09 10.87 -6.10
N ALA A 14 -9.30 9.92 -5.17
CA ALA A 14 -9.25 10.20 -3.73
C ALA A 14 -7.85 10.62 -3.24
N ALA A 15 -6.80 10.19 -3.92
CA ALA A 15 -5.43 10.64 -3.69
C ALA A 15 -5.10 11.99 -4.38
N GLY A 16 -6.08 12.61 -5.05
CA GLY A 16 -5.89 13.87 -5.79
C GLY A 16 -5.10 13.70 -7.09
N LEU A 17 -4.99 12.48 -7.61
CA LEU A 17 -4.28 12.18 -8.85
C LEU A 17 -5.24 12.15 -10.03
N THR A 18 -4.88 12.90 -11.08
CA THR A 18 -5.53 12.81 -12.39
C THR A 18 -4.66 11.94 -13.28
N VAL A 19 -5.15 10.74 -13.61
CA VAL A 19 -4.41 9.73 -14.37
C VAL A 19 -5.17 9.41 -15.67
N PRO A 20 -4.49 9.29 -16.82
CA PRO A 20 -5.11 8.89 -18.08
C PRO A 20 -5.78 7.51 -18.01
N GLU A 21 -6.89 7.31 -18.72
CA GLU A 21 -7.65 6.05 -18.66
C GLU A 21 -6.81 4.81 -18.99
N ASN A 22 -5.93 4.90 -20.00
CA ASN A 22 -5.05 3.77 -20.37
C ASN A 22 -4.06 3.39 -19.25
N GLU A 23 -3.65 4.35 -18.42
CA GLU A 23 -2.81 4.07 -17.26
C GLU A 23 -3.63 3.46 -16.11
N ILE A 24 -4.88 3.89 -15.94
CA ILE A 24 -5.81 3.27 -14.98
C ILE A 24 -6.05 1.80 -15.35
N GLU A 25 -6.24 1.49 -16.63
CA GLU A 25 -6.40 0.12 -17.11
C GLU A 25 -5.18 -0.75 -16.82
N LEU A 26 -3.97 -0.23 -17.06
CA LEU A 26 -2.72 -0.92 -16.75
C LEU A 26 -2.58 -1.22 -15.24
N LEU A 27 -2.92 -0.26 -14.39
CA LEU A 27 -2.90 -0.44 -12.93
C LEU A 27 -4.00 -1.42 -12.48
N ALA A 28 -5.18 -1.35 -13.09
CA ALA A 28 -6.32 -2.19 -12.78
C ALA A 28 -6.06 -3.68 -13.10
N ALA A 29 -5.23 -3.98 -14.11
CA ALA A 29 -4.85 -5.35 -14.45
C ALA A 29 -4.17 -6.09 -13.29
N GLY A 30 -3.42 -5.39 -12.43
CA GLY A 30 -2.75 -5.95 -11.26
C GLY A 30 -3.56 -5.86 -9.95
N TYR A 31 -4.67 -5.12 -9.94
CA TYR A 31 -5.34 -4.70 -8.72
C TYR A 31 -5.84 -5.87 -7.85
N ALA A 32 -6.43 -6.89 -8.46
CA ALA A 32 -6.97 -8.03 -7.71
C ALA A 32 -5.89 -8.80 -6.93
N LEU A 33 -4.72 -9.02 -7.56
CA LEU A 33 -3.58 -9.68 -6.93
C LEU A 33 -3.01 -8.83 -5.80
N GLN A 34 -2.83 -7.53 -6.03
CA GLN A 34 -2.33 -6.59 -5.02
C GLN A 34 -3.27 -6.51 -3.82
N ARG A 35 -4.59 -6.45 -4.06
CA ARG A 35 -5.60 -6.42 -3.02
C ARG A 35 -5.54 -7.68 -2.15
N ALA A 36 -5.49 -8.85 -2.76
CA ALA A 36 -5.37 -10.12 -2.05
C ALA A 36 -4.07 -10.19 -1.21
N GLY A 37 -2.96 -9.69 -1.76
CA GLY A 37 -1.69 -9.59 -1.04
C GLY A 37 -1.77 -8.69 0.20
N VAL A 38 -2.41 -7.52 0.07
CA VAL A 38 -2.65 -6.61 1.21
C VAL A 38 -3.56 -7.26 2.24
N ASP A 39 -4.67 -7.88 1.83
CA ASP A 39 -5.59 -8.53 2.75
C ASP A 39 -4.88 -9.70 3.50
N ALA A 40 -3.97 -10.41 2.85
CA ALA A 40 -3.17 -11.46 3.48
C ALA A 40 -2.22 -10.95 4.58
N LEU A 41 -1.70 -9.72 4.48
CA LEU A 41 -0.87 -9.11 5.53
C LEU A 41 -1.66 -8.91 6.84
N TYR A 42 -2.98 -8.71 6.75
CA TYR A 42 -3.86 -8.52 7.90
C TYR A 42 -4.58 -9.80 8.34
N ALA A 43 -4.39 -10.91 7.63
CA ALA A 43 -5.07 -12.18 7.90
C ALA A 43 -4.48 -12.96 9.08
N VAL A 44 -3.35 -12.54 9.65
CA VAL A 44 -2.68 -13.21 10.78
C VAL A 44 -3.13 -12.57 12.11
N PRO A 45 -4.00 -13.23 12.90
CA PRO A 45 -4.51 -12.66 14.15
C PRO A 45 -3.42 -12.29 15.16
N GLU A 46 -2.32 -13.04 15.17
CA GLU A 46 -1.16 -12.82 16.03
C GLU A 46 -0.37 -11.56 15.63
N ALA A 47 -0.44 -11.14 14.36
CA ALA A 47 0.18 -9.91 13.86
C ALA A 47 -0.63 -8.65 14.24
N ARG A 48 -1.86 -8.79 14.73
CA ARG A 48 -2.74 -7.67 15.15
C ARG A 48 -2.17 -6.85 16.31
N TYR A 49 -1.37 -7.49 17.17
CA TYR A 49 -0.75 -6.86 18.34
C TYR A 49 0.78 -6.80 18.25
N ALA A 50 1.36 -7.39 17.20
CA ALA A 50 2.75 -7.12 16.85
C ALA A 50 2.80 -5.67 16.39
N ASP A 51 3.63 -4.86 17.04
CA ASP A 51 3.85 -3.45 16.70
C ASP A 51 4.12 -3.34 15.18
N PRO A 52 3.16 -2.82 14.40
CA PRO A 52 3.22 -2.97 12.95
C PRO A 52 4.29 -2.02 12.41
N ALA A 53 5.44 -2.61 12.09
CA ALA A 53 6.63 -1.94 11.57
C ALA A 53 7.30 -0.93 12.53
N LEU A 54 8.55 -0.60 12.22
CA LEU A 54 9.42 0.26 13.01
C LEU A 54 8.68 1.52 13.48
N ARG A 55 8.52 1.67 14.81
CA ARG A 55 8.16 2.96 15.41
C ARG A 55 9.06 4.02 14.82
N PHE A 56 8.48 4.95 14.07
CA PHE A 56 9.21 6.12 13.62
C PHE A 56 9.72 6.85 14.85
N ARG A 57 11.05 6.85 15.03
CA ARG A 57 11.74 7.64 16.05
C ARG A 57 12.31 8.85 15.33
N ALA A 58 11.84 10.04 15.68
CA ALA A 58 12.33 11.29 15.09
C ALA A 58 13.79 11.60 15.50
N ASP A 59 14.31 10.90 16.53
CA ASP A 59 15.71 11.03 16.95
C ASP A 59 16.65 10.31 15.97
N ALA A 60 17.66 11.04 15.48
CA ALA A 60 18.73 10.44 14.70
C ALA A 60 19.57 9.48 15.57
N ARG A 61 19.73 8.24 15.12
CA ARG A 61 20.74 7.33 15.67
C ARG A 61 21.97 7.39 14.78
N MET A 62 23.01 8.08 15.25
CA MET A 62 24.34 8.00 14.63
C MET A 62 25.04 6.77 15.21
N THR A 63 25.41 5.82 14.36
CA THR A 63 26.32 4.73 14.72
C THR A 63 27.71 5.15 14.28
N ASP A 64 28.67 5.12 15.21
CA ASP A 64 30.08 5.28 14.88
C ASP A 64 30.60 3.95 14.30
N TRP A 65 30.99 3.98 13.03
CA TRP A 65 31.49 2.83 12.29
C TRP A 65 33.03 2.82 12.20
N SER A 66 33.71 3.69 12.94
CA SER A 66 35.17 3.82 12.90
C SER A 66 35.95 2.87 13.83
N GLY A 67 35.30 1.81 14.31
CA GLY A 67 35.90 0.77 15.15
C GLY A 67 36.85 -0.17 14.42
#